data_AF-A0A316NNH1-F1
#
_entry.id   AF-A0A316NNH1-F1
#
_cell.length_a   1.000
_cell.length_b   1.000
_cell.length_c   1.000
_cell.angle_alpha   90.00
_cell.angle_beta   90.00
_cell.angle_gamma   90.00
#
_symmetry.space_group_name_H-M   'P 1'
#
loop_
_entity.id
_entity.type
_entity.pdbx_description
1 polymer ?
#
loop_
_entity_poly.entity_id
_entity_poly.type
_entity_poly.pdbx_seq_one_letter_code
_entity_poly.pdbx_strand_id
1 'polypeptide(L)'
;MAITVGDIYTAFPTFNPKDMIALVGTENFNGRSSVSLSKIANYKGGMAQELSVFVAQKDGKTFTNMLSYSKREAVIEAGAIKQTENNKDKKQDKKSIPSQIPMDKSVFDIKNTKKGKTSNF
;
A
#
# COMPACT_ATOMS: atom_id res chain seq x y z
N MET A 1 11.46 -10.79 -4.14
CA MET A 1 11.37 -12.23 -4.47
C MET A 1 10.82 -12.32 -5.89
N ALA A 2 10.95 -13.45 -6.61
CA ALA A 2 10.29 -13.60 -7.92
C ALA A 2 9.13 -14.60 -7.79
N ILE A 3 7.94 -14.21 -8.27
CA ILE A 3 6.82 -15.14 -8.44
C ILE A 3 7.05 -15.90 -9.74
N THR A 4 7.03 -17.22 -9.67
CA THR A 4 7.18 -18.07 -10.86
C THR A 4 5.84 -18.59 -11.34
N VAL A 5 5.77 -19.01 -12.61
CA VAL A 5 4.60 -19.66 -13.17
C VAL A 5 4.24 -20.93 -12.37
N GLY A 6 5.24 -21.69 -11.92
CA GLY A 6 5.05 -22.88 -11.10
C GLY A 6 4.40 -22.55 -9.76
N ASP A 7 4.80 -21.45 -9.11
CA ASP A 7 4.16 -20.99 -7.87
C ASP A 7 2.66 -20.73 -8.08
N ILE A 8 2.32 -20.08 -9.20
CA ILE A 8 0.92 -19.74 -9.52
C ILE A 8 0.12 -21.00 -9.83
N TYR A 9 0.61 -21.92 -10.67
CA TYR A 9 -0.12 -23.16 -10.96
C TYR A 9 -0.21 -24.11 -9.78
N THR A 10 0.73 -24.03 -8.83
CA THR A 10 0.66 -24.80 -7.58
C THR A 10 -0.46 -24.27 -6.68
N ALA A 11 -0.59 -22.94 -6.56
CA ALA A 11 -1.65 -22.32 -5.76
C ALA A 11 -3.02 -22.33 -6.48
N PHE A 12 -3.01 -22.22 -7.80
CA PHE A 12 -4.17 -22.10 -8.68
C PHE A 12 -4.08 -23.11 -9.84
N PRO A 13 -4.40 -24.39 -9.61
CA PRO A 13 -4.31 -25.42 -10.65
C PRO A 13 -5.20 -25.15 -11.87
N THR A 14 -6.29 -24.41 -11.69
CA THR A 14 -7.26 -24.03 -12.72
C THR A 14 -6.94 -22.69 -13.38
N PHE A 15 -5.73 -22.15 -13.19
CA PHE A 15 -5.32 -20.87 -13.78
C PHE A 15 -5.34 -20.92 -15.31
N ASN A 16 -6.04 -19.96 -15.92
CA ASN A 16 -6.22 -19.93 -17.35
C ASN A 16 -4.86 -19.74 -18.06
N PRO A 17 -4.43 -20.67 -18.93
CA PRO A 17 -3.18 -20.54 -19.66
C PRO A 17 -3.08 -19.26 -20.50
N LYS A 18 -4.20 -18.77 -21.06
CA LYS A 18 -4.21 -17.50 -21.82
C LYS A 18 -3.86 -16.30 -20.94
N ASP A 19 -4.33 -16.30 -19.70
CA ASP A 19 -4.01 -15.26 -18.74
C ASP A 19 -2.55 -15.35 -18.30
N MET A 20 -2.02 -16.58 -18.18
CA MET A 20 -0.59 -16.77 -17.87
C MET A 20 0.29 -16.25 -19.00
N ILE A 21 -0.09 -16.48 -20.26
CA ILE A 21 0.61 -15.91 -21.43
C ILE A 21 0.60 -14.38 -21.35
N ALA A 22 -0.51 -13.75 -20.98
CA ALA A 22 -0.57 -12.29 -20.82
C ALA A 22 0.36 -11.80 -19.69
N LEU A 23 0.38 -12.52 -18.56
CA LEU A 23 1.22 -12.22 -17.40
C LEU A 23 2.72 -12.41 -17.68
N VAL A 24 3.11 -13.46 -18.39
CA VAL A 24 4.52 -13.70 -18.73
C VAL A 24 4.92 -12.85 -19.94
N GLY A 25 4.11 -12.84 -20.99
CA GLY A 25 4.34 -12.16 -22.27
C GLY A 25 4.90 -13.06 -23.37
N THR A 26 4.93 -14.36 -23.16
CA THR A 26 5.37 -15.36 -24.16
C THR A 26 4.55 -16.65 -23.99
N GLU A 27 4.43 -17.42 -25.06
CA GLU A 27 3.78 -18.74 -25.06
C GLU A 27 4.73 -19.85 -24.57
N ASN A 28 6.04 -19.64 -24.67
CA ASN A 28 7.08 -20.62 -24.28
C ASN A 28 7.53 -20.46 -22.82
N PHE A 29 6.59 -20.39 -21.89
CA PHE A 29 6.90 -20.34 -20.47
C PHE A 29 7.02 -21.75 -19.87
N ASN A 30 7.74 -21.87 -18.76
CA ASN A 30 7.82 -23.09 -17.95
C ASN A 30 7.60 -22.74 -16.47
N GLY A 31 7.55 -23.75 -15.60
CA GLY A 31 7.31 -23.53 -14.17
C GLY A 31 8.34 -22.61 -13.47
N ARG A 32 9.52 -22.40 -14.05
CA ARG A 32 10.57 -21.50 -13.52
C ARG A 32 10.51 -20.09 -14.13
N SER A 33 9.68 -19.87 -15.15
CA SER A 33 9.52 -18.55 -15.76
C SER A 33 9.01 -17.56 -14.72
N SER A 34 9.66 -16.39 -14.64
CA SER A 34 9.28 -15.33 -13.72
C SER A 34 8.10 -14.54 -14.26
N VAL A 35 7.18 -14.18 -13.37
CA VAL A 35 6.04 -13.32 -13.66
C VAL A 35 6.29 -11.93 -13.10
N SER A 36 6.03 -10.90 -13.92
CA SER A 36 6.23 -9.51 -13.50
C SER A 36 5.14 -9.08 -12.50
N LEU A 37 5.57 -8.58 -11.34
CA LEU A 37 4.68 -8.04 -10.30
C LEU A 37 3.77 -6.93 -10.85
N SER A 38 4.29 -6.06 -11.71
CA SER A 38 3.52 -4.98 -12.32
C SER A 38 2.40 -5.51 -13.21
N LYS A 39 2.61 -6.62 -13.92
CA LYS A 39 1.57 -7.25 -14.74
C LYS A 39 0.50 -7.90 -13.86
N ILE A 40 0.90 -8.52 -12.76
CA ILE A 40 -0.04 -9.11 -11.78
C ILE A 40 -0.89 -8.02 -11.13
N ALA A 41 -0.30 -6.89 -10.73
CA ALA A 41 -1.02 -5.76 -10.14
C ALA A 41 -2.10 -5.18 -11.08
N ASN A 42 -1.83 -5.22 -12.39
CA ASN A 42 -2.73 -4.73 -13.43
C ASN A 42 -3.66 -5.80 -14.03
N TYR A 43 -3.54 -7.05 -13.59
CA TYR A 43 -4.36 -8.14 -14.08
C TYR A 43 -5.84 -7.94 -13.68
N LYS A 44 -6.72 -8.30 -14.61
CA LYS A 44 -8.19 -8.13 -14.50
C LYS A 44 -8.96 -9.40 -14.85
N GLY A 45 -8.29 -10.54 -14.93
CA GLY A 45 -8.98 -11.81 -15.19
C GLY A 45 -9.73 -12.32 -13.97
N GLY A 46 -10.36 -13.48 -14.12
CA GLY A 46 -11.32 -14.01 -13.14
C GLY A 46 -10.73 -14.27 -11.75
N MET A 47 -9.42 -14.50 -11.65
CA MET A 47 -8.71 -14.74 -10.37
C MET A 47 -7.81 -13.58 -9.95
N ALA A 48 -8.11 -12.35 -10.40
CA ALA A 48 -7.24 -11.20 -10.15
C ALA A 48 -7.09 -10.87 -8.66
N GLN A 49 -8.14 -11.06 -7.87
CA GLN A 49 -8.13 -10.76 -6.44
C GLN A 49 -7.30 -11.81 -5.68
N GLU A 50 -7.57 -13.09 -5.92
CA GLU A 50 -6.90 -14.21 -5.28
C GLU A 50 -5.41 -14.25 -5.65
N LEU A 51 -5.08 -14.00 -6.91
CA LEU A 51 -3.69 -13.89 -7.37
C LEU A 51 -2.97 -12.72 -6.68
N SER A 52 -3.65 -11.57 -6.56
CA SER A 52 -3.06 -10.42 -5.87
C SER A 52 -2.81 -10.71 -4.39
N VAL A 53 -3.73 -11.41 -3.71
CA VAL A 53 -3.55 -11.84 -2.31
C VAL A 53 -2.38 -12.80 -2.17
N PHE A 54 -2.30 -13.82 -3.01
CA PHE A 54 -1.20 -14.78 -3.00
C PHE A 54 0.16 -14.11 -3.19
N VAL A 55 0.27 -13.20 -4.16
CA VAL A 55 1.52 -12.47 -4.41
C VAL A 55 1.84 -11.51 -3.29
N ALA A 56 0.83 -10.84 -2.71
CA ALA A 56 1.02 -9.97 -1.57
C ALA A 56 1.49 -10.73 -0.33
N GLN A 57 1.01 -11.95 -0.09
CA GLN A 57 1.50 -12.80 1.00
C GLN A 57 2.96 -13.21 0.83
N LYS A 58 3.40 -13.43 -0.42
CA LYS A 58 4.76 -13.87 -0.73
C LYS A 58 5.78 -12.74 -0.85
N ASP A 59 5.42 -11.61 -1.47
CA ASP A 59 6.32 -10.47 -1.70
C ASP A 59 6.10 -9.30 -0.69
N GLY A 60 4.94 -9.27 -0.02
CA GLY A 60 4.63 -8.32 1.04
C GLY A 60 4.35 -6.91 0.53
N LYS A 61 4.97 -5.92 1.20
CA LYS A 61 4.69 -4.48 1.01
C LYS A 61 5.03 -3.98 -0.40
N THR A 62 6.05 -4.54 -1.01
CA THR A 62 6.52 -4.14 -2.36
C THR A 62 5.41 -4.29 -3.38
N PHE A 63 4.73 -5.44 -3.37
CA PHE A 63 3.58 -5.68 -4.25
C PHE A 63 2.35 -4.86 -3.85
N THR A 64 2.03 -4.71 -2.56
CA THR A 64 0.85 -3.92 -2.15
C THR A 64 0.97 -2.45 -2.55
N ASN A 65 2.20 -1.90 -2.58
CA ASN A 65 2.46 -0.55 -3.09
C ASN A 65 2.27 -0.46 -4.62
N MET A 66 2.46 -1.59 -5.31
CA MET A 66 2.09 -1.89 -6.71
C MET A 66 0.63 -1.55 -7.07
N LEU A 67 -0.26 -1.82 -6.12
CA LEU A 67 -1.70 -1.80 -6.32
C LEU A 67 -2.29 -0.40 -6.18
N SER A 68 -3.39 -0.17 -6.90
CA SER A 68 -4.27 0.98 -6.69
C SER A 68 -4.87 0.96 -5.28
N TYR A 69 -5.13 2.13 -4.70
CA TYR A 69 -5.66 2.27 -3.33
C TYR A 69 -6.84 1.36 -3.01
N SER A 70 -7.85 1.29 -3.89
CA SER A 70 -9.04 0.46 -3.68
C SER A 70 -8.73 -1.04 -3.65
N LYS A 71 -7.86 -1.53 -4.53
CA LYS A 71 -7.42 -2.94 -4.55
C LYS A 71 -6.48 -3.26 -3.38
N ARG A 72 -5.67 -2.29 -2.99
CA ARG A 72 -4.67 -2.44 -1.93
C ARG A 72 -5.33 -2.81 -0.60
N GLU A 73 -6.36 -2.08 -0.18
CA GLU A 73 -7.06 -2.35 1.08
C GLU A 73 -7.67 -3.75 1.09
N ALA A 74 -8.40 -4.13 0.04
CA ALA A 74 -9.00 -5.47 -0.09
C ALA A 74 -7.96 -6.59 -0.03
N VAL A 75 -6.78 -6.39 -0.65
CA VAL A 75 -5.69 -7.37 -0.65
C VAL A 75 -4.99 -7.46 0.71
N ILE A 76 -4.85 -6.35 1.43
CA ILE A 76 -4.26 -6.33 2.78
C ILE A 76 -5.18 -7.03 3.77
N GLU A 77 -6.47 -6.72 3.69
CA GLU A 77 -7.51 -7.31 4.54
C GLU A 77 -7.59 -8.84 4.32
N ALA A 78 -7.69 -9.27 3.05
CA ALA A 78 -7.77 -10.69 2.70
C ALA A 78 -6.45 -11.44 2.94
N GLY A 79 -5.30 -10.79 2.75
CA GLY A 79 -3.99 -11.40 2.92
C GLY A 79 -3.51 -11.47 4.37
N ALA A 80 -4.23 -10.87 5.33
CA ALA A 80 -3.79 -10.67 6.71
C ALA A 80 -2.37 -10.09 6.82
N ILE A 81 -1.95 -9.31 5.82
CA ILE A 81 -0.62 -8.72 5.77
C ILE A 81 -0.62 -7.61 6.79
N LYS A 82 -0.02 -7.87 7.96
CA LYS A 82 0.27 -6.82 8.94
C LYS A 82 1.13 -5.79 8.24
N GLN A 83 0.52 -4.71 7.76
CA GLN A 83 1.25 -3.52 7.42
C GLN A 83 1.91 -3.07 8.72
N THR A 84 3.21 -3.36 8.89
CA THR A 84 4.00 -2.64 9.88
C THR A 84 3.96 -1.19 9.40
N GLU A 85 3.08 -0.43 10.01
CA GLU A 85 2.93 0.99 9.78
C GLU A 85 4.30 1.65 9.96
N ASN A 86 4.78 2.29 8.90
CA ASN A 86 5.63 3.46 9.06
C ASN A 86 4.79 4.66 8.62
N ASN A 87 3.88 5.01 9.53
CA ASN A 87 3.46 6.36 9.93
C ASN A 87 2.98 7.40 8.88
N LYS A 88 1.74 7.87 9.14
CA LYS A 88 1.05 9.09 8.68
C LYS A 88 0.60 9.02 7.20
N ASP A 89 -0.70 8.99 6.91
CA ASP A 89 -1.62 10.06 7.26
C ASP A 89 -2.90 9.62 7.95
N LYS A 90 -3.10 10.28 9.09
CA LYS A 90 -4.35 10.34 9.82
C LYS A 90 -5.44 10.90 8.91
N LYS A 91 -6.66 10.41 9.11
CA LYS A 91 -7.86 11.23 9.01
C LYS A 91 -7.57 12.64 9.54
N GLN A 92 -7.57 13.63 8.67
CA GLN A 92 -7.76 15.01 9.08
C GLN A 92 -8.90 15.56 8.25
N ASP A 93 -10.09 15.48 8.85
CA ASP A 93 -11.10 16.51 8.75
C ASP A 93 -10.42 17.87 8.57
N LYS A 94 -10.82 18.58 7.51
CA LYS A 94 -10.49 19.98 7.30
C LYS A 94 -11.02 20.80 8.47
N LYS A 95 -10.24 20.93 9.54
CA LYS A 95 -10.35 22.00 10.52
C LYS A 95 -9.02 22.74 10.57
N SER A 96 -9.00 23.82 9.79
CA SER A 96 -8.17 25.01 9.92
C SER A 96 -7.43 25.11 11.26
N ILE A 97 -6.11 25.07 11.21
CA ILE A 97 -5.25 25.68 12.22
C ILE A 97 -4.37 26.68 11.47
N PRO A 98 -4.51 27.99 11.72
CA PRO A 98 -3.90 29.02 10.92
C PRO A 98 -2.41 29.12 11.27
N SER A 99 -1.52 28.72 10.36
CA SER A 99 -0.11 29.08 10.45
C SER A 99 0.08 30.53 9.98
N GLN A 100 -0.66 31.47 10.58
CA GLN A 100 -0.39 32.90 10.51
C GLN A 100 0.29 33.27 11.82
N ILE A 101 1.62 33.30 11.81
CA ILE A 101 2.31 34.24 12.70
C ILE A 101 1.86 35.62 12.17
N PRO A 102 1.16 36.44 12.95
CA PRO A 102 0.80 37.78 12.51
C PRO A 102 2.10 38.54 12.22
N MET A 103 2.23 39.11 11.02
CA MET A 103 3.44 39.81 10.57
C MET A 103 3.82 40.99 11.48
N ASP A 104 2.88 41.46 12.30
CA ASP A 104 3.02 42.61 13.18
C ASP A 104 3.73 42.27 14.51
N LYS A 105 4.12 41.00 14.72
CA LYS A 105 4.76 40.56 15.98
C LYS A 105 6.09 39.85 15.73
N SER A 106 7.13 40.37 16.39
CA SER A 106 8.46 39.80 16.37
C SER A 106 8.56 38.56 17.27
N VAL A 107 9.31 37.56 16.81
CA VAL A 107 9.54 36.28 17.52
C VAL A 107 10.30 36.49 18.84
N PHE A 108 10.96 37.63 19.02
CA PHE A 108 11.72 37.98 20.22
C PHE A 108 10.86 38.53 21.38
N ASP A 109 9.63 39.00 21.11
CA ASP A 109 8.71 39.51 22.16
C ASP A 109 7.94 38.39 22.89
N ILE A 110 7.99 37.17 22.38
CA ILE A 110 7.25 36.02 22.92
C ILE A 110 7.82 35.57 24.29
N LYS A 111 9.00 36.04 24.69
CA LYS A 111 9.74 35.53 25.85
C LYS A 111 9.35 36.14 27.21
N ASN A 112 8.31 36.99 27.29
CA ASN A 112 7.93 37.66 28.55
C ASN A 112 6.53 37.34 29.11
N THR A 113 5.84 36.30 28.65
CA THR A 113 4.55 35.87 29.24
C THR A 113 4.65 34.56 30.04
N LYS A 114 5.72 34.41 30.83
CA LYS A 114 5.74 33.45 31.95
C LYS A 114 5.99 34.18 33.27
N LYS A 115 4.97 34.86 33.80
CA LYS A 115 4.84 35.17 35.24
C LYS A 115 3.39 35.53 35.59
N GLY A 116 2.86 34.87 36.61
CA GLY A 116 1.60 35.21 37.30
C GLY A 116 0.56 34.09 37.25
N LYS A 117 0.70 33.07 38.12
CA LYS A 117 -0.01 32.90 39.42
C LYS A 117 -1.47 32.38 39.28
N THR A 118 -1.66 31.18 39.83
CA THR A 118 -2.87 30.64 40.52
C THR A 118 -3.63 31.74 41.29
N SER A 119 -4.95 31.73 41.48
CA SER A 119 -5.83 30.66 41.95
C SER A 119 -7.31 31.10 41.87
N ASN A 120 -8.22 30.13 41.77
CA ASN A 120 -9.62 30.28 42.16
C ASN A 120 -9.72 30.53 43.68
N PHE A 121 -10.46 31.57 44.07
CA PHE A 121 -11.50 31.62 45.12
C PHE A 121 -12.00 33.06 45.22
#